data_AF-A0A5N0V347-F1
#
_entry.id   AF-A0A5N0V347-F1
#
_cell.length_a   1.000
_cell.length_b   1.000
_cell.length_c   1.000
_cell.angle_alpha   90.00
_cell.angle_beta   90.00
_cell.angle_gamma   90.00
#
_symmetry.space_group_name_H-M   'P 1'
#
loop_
_entity.id
_entity.type
_entity.pdbx_description
1 polymer ?
#
loop_
_entity_poly.entity_id
_entity_poly.type
_entity_poly.pdbx_seq_one_letter_code
_entity_poly.pdbx_strand_id
1 'polypeptide(L)'
;MDTTKDAIVGWCREYLADLLGTPVAAIDPAADFDRLGIDSAVAVSLLMAVEERYGVDLPPEALFENPNLDAVADYLRARSAARR
;
A
#
# COMPACT_ATOMS: atom_id res chain seq x y z
N MET A 1 -2.22 6.77 -14.97
CA MET A 1 -2.24 6.08 -13.66
C MET A 1 -3.65 5.62 -13.38
N ASP A 2 -3.87 4.32 -13.25
CA ASP A 2 -5.13 3.82 -12.70
C ASP A 2 -5.12 4.03 -11.18
N THR A 3 -6.12 4.73 -10.67
CA THR A 3 -6.28 5.06 -9.24
C THR A 3 -7.48 4.33 -8.63
N THR A 4 -8.00 3.30 -9.31
CA THR A 4 -8.99 2.39 -8.73
C THR A 4 -8.36 1.62 -7.57
N LYS A 5 -9.19 1.21 -6.60
CA LYS A 5 -8.73 0.44 -5.43
C LYS A 5 -8.02 -0.83 -5.87
N ASP A 6 -8.61 -1.58 -6.79
CA ASP A 6 -8.08 -2.85 -7.26
C ASP A 6 -6.72 -2.69 -7.95
N ALA A 7 -6.52 -1.62 -8.72
CA ALA A 7 -5.23 -1.33 -9.35
C ALA A 7 -4.15 -0.97 -8.31
N ILE A 8 -4.51 -0.17 -7.30
CA ILE A 8 -3.60 0.20 -6.21
C ILE A 8 -3.22 -1.03 -5.39
N VAL A 9 -4.22 -1.81 -4.96
CA VAL A 9 -4.01 -3.04 -4.20
C VAL A 9 -3.17 -4.03 -5.01
N GLY A 10 -3.50 -4.26 -6.27
CA GLY A 10 -2.74 -5.17 -7.15
C GLY A 10 -1.27 -4.80 -7.22
N TRP A 11 -0.99 -3.52 -7.48
CA TRP A 11 0.38 -3.04 -7.51
C TRP A 11 1.10 -3.13 -6.16
N CYS A 12 0.45 -2.77 -5.05
CA CYS A 12 1.06 -2.88 -3.72
C CYS A 12 1.37 -4.33 -3.36
N ARG A 13 0.50 -5.28 -3.75
CA ARG A 13 0.74 -6.72 -3.55
C ARG A 13 1.93 -7.22 -4.36
N GLU A 14 2.06 -6.79 -5.62
CA GLU A 14 3.24 -7.08 -6.44
C GLU A 14 4.53 -6.53 -5.82
N TYR A 15 4.50 -5.26 -5.40
CA TYR A 15 5.65 -4.62 -4.75
C TYR A 15 6.08 -5.36 -3.47
N LEU A 16 5.13 -5.72 -2.61
CA LEU A 16 5.42 -6.46 -1.38
C LEU A 16 5.86 -7.89 -1.64
N ALA A 17 5.29 -8.56 -2.63
CA ALA A 17 5.70 -9.91 -3.04
C ALA A 17 7.17 -9.93 -3.46
N ASP A 18 7.58 -8.96 -4.29
CA ASP A 18 8.96 -8.81 -4.74
C ASP A 18 9.90 -8.49 -3.58
N LEU A 19 9.48 -7.59 -2.67
CA LEU A 19 10.28 -7.16 -1.52
C LEU A 19 10.46 -8.27 -0.48
N LEU A 20 9.42 -9.08 -0.24
CA LEU A 20 9.42 -10.17 0.74
C LEU A 20 9.88 -11.51 0.14
N GLY A 21 10.05 -11.60 -1.18
CA GLY A 21 10.41 -12.84 -1.88
C GLY A 21 9.33 -13.91 -1.78
N THR A 22 8.04 -13.51 -1.73
CA THR A 22 6.89 -14.41 -1.56
C THR A 22 5.93 -14.27 -2.75
N PRO A 23 5.10 -15.28 -3.09
CA PRO A 23 4.12 -15.12 -4.15
C PRO A 23 3.09 -14.02 -3.84
N VAL A 24 2.69 -13.25 -4.86
CA VAL A 24 1.60 -12.23 -4.77
C VAL A 24 0.31 -12.80 -4.18
N ALA A 25 0.01 -14.06 -4.50
CA ALA A 25 -1.15 -14.78 -3.99
C ALA A 25 -1.11 -15.01 -2.46
N ALA A 26 0.08 -14.98 -1.84
CA ALA A 26 0.26 -15.11 -0.40
C ALA A 26 0.07 -13.78 0.34
N ILE A 27 0.08 -12.64 -0.36
CA ILE A 27 -0.22 -11.33 0.21
C ILE A 27 -1.74 -11.15 0.21
N ASP A 28 -2.38 -11.34 1.36
CA ASP A 28 -3.80 -11.04 1.56
C ASP A 28 -3.98 -9.53 1.81
N PRO A 29 -4.67 -8.79 0.93
CA PRO A 29 -4.82 -7.34 1.09
C PRO A 29 -5.72 -6.92 2.26
N ALA A 30 -6.53 -7.84 2.80
CA ALA A 30 -7.38 -7.59 3.96
C ALA A 30 -6.70 -8.00 5.28
N ALA A 31 -5.55 -8.68 5.22
CA ALA A 31 -4.79 -9.07 6.41
C ALA A 31 -3.98 -7.89 6.94
N ASP A 32 -3.91 -7.80 8.27
CA ASP A 32 -3.08 -6.78 8.93
C ASP A 32 -1.60 -6.98 8.58
N PHE A 33 -0.86 -5.89 8.45
CA PHE A 33 0.58 -5.91 8.15
C PHE A 33 1.37 -6.77 9.14
N ASP A 34 1.04 -6.72 10.43
CA ASP A 34 1.64 -7.57 11.47
C ASP A 34 1.46 -9.06 11.18
N ARG A 35 0.29 -9.46 10.66
CA ARG A 35 -0.02 -10.86 10.32
C ARG A 35 0.70 -11.33 9.06
N LEU A 36 1.00 -10.40 8.16
CA LEU A 36 1.81 -10.64 6.96
C LEU A 36 3.32 -10.63 7.24
N GLY A 37 3.73 -10.31 8.47
CA GLY A 37 5.13 -10.15 8.84
C GLY A 37 5.78 -8.91 8.23
N ILE A 38 4.96 -7.91 7.87
CA ILE A 38 5.43 -6.63 7.36
C ILE A 38 5.88 -5.80 8.56
N ASP A 39 7.17 -5.51 8.61
CA ASP A 39 7.74 -4.63 9.62
C ASP A 39 7.65 -3.15 9.20
N SER A 40 8.04 -2.26 10.13
CA SER A 40 8.03 -0.81 9.88
C SER A 40 8.92 -0.38 8.70
N ALA A 41 10.02 -1.09 8.42
CA ALA A 41 10.91 -0.73 7.33
C ALA A 41 10.30 -1.08 5.96
N VAL A 42 9.65 -2.24 5.87
CA VAL A 42 8.88 -2.66 4.69
C VAL A 42 7.69 -1.73 4.47
N ALA A 43 6.97 -1.37 5.54
CA ALA A 43 5.84 -0.46 5.46
C ALA A 43 6.24 0.95 4.98
N VAL A 44 7.34 1.50 5.51
CA VAL A 44 7.88 2.79 5.05
C VAL A 44 8.36 2.70 3.59
N SER A 45 8.95 1.58 3.19
CA SER A 45 9.37 1.37 1.79
C SER A 45 8.16 1.36 0.84
N LEU A 46 7.07 0.70 1.23
CA LEU A 46 5.80 0.73 0.51
C LEU A 46 5.26 2.17 0.41
N LEU A 47 5.29 2.93 1.50
CA LEU A 47 4.84 4.33 1.53
C LEU A 47 5.57 5.17 0.49
N MET A 48 6.91 5.17 0.52
CA MET A 48 7.70 5.96 -0.43
C MET A 48 7.45 5.54 -1.88
N ALA A 49 7.35 4.23 -2.13
CA ALA A 49 7.10 3.72 -3.48
C ALA A 49 5.70 4.11 -3.99
N VAL A 50 4.71 4.11 -3.11
CA VAL A 50 3.36 4.59 -3.39
C VAL A 50 3.35 6.10 -3.68
N GLU A 51 4.02 6.90 -2.87
CA GLU A 51 4.12 8.36 -3.04
C GLU A 51 4.74 8.73 -4.39
N GLU A 52 5.87 8.10 -4.71
CA GLU A 52 6.57 8.27 -5.98
C GLU A 52 5.68 7.86 -7.16
N ARG A 53 5.00 6.71 -7.04
CA ARG A 53 4.15 6.16 -8.10
C ARG A 53 2.91 7.02 -8.35
N TYR A 54 2.18 7.38 -7.31
CA TYR A 54 0.87 8.05 -7.43
C TYR A 54 0.96 9.58 -7.31
N GLY A 55 2.14 10.15 -7.04
CA GLY A 55 2.35 11.58 -6.90
C GLY A 55 1.60 12.19 -5.72
N VAL A 56 1.47 11.41 -4.65
CA VAL A 56 0.81 11.79 -3.39
C VAL A 56 1.85 11.95 -2.30
N ASP A 57 1.47 12.64 -1.24
CA ASP A 57 2.31 12.89 -0.07
C ASP A 57 1.55 12.36 1.14
N LEU A 58 2.02 11.26 1.73
CA LEU A 58 1.32 10.53 2.77
C LEU A 58 2.06 10.66 4.10
N PRO A 59 1.37 11.12 5.16
CA PRO A 59 1.96 11.12 6.49
C PRO A 59 2.23 9.67 6.93
N PRO A 60 3.34 9.37 7.64
CA PRO A 60 3.61 8.04 8.20
C PRO A 60 2.47 7.50 9.06
N GLU A 61 1.73 8.38 9.72
CA GLU A 61 0.51 8.09 10.49
C GLU A 61 -0.54 7.34 9.66
N ALA A 62 -0.58 7.55 8.34
CA ALA A 62 -1.49 6.87 7.45
C ALA A 62 -1.31 5.34 7.48
N LEU A 63 -0.09 4.84 7.62
CA LEU A 63 0.14 3.39 7.73
C LEU A 63 -0.35 2.82 9.07
N PHE A 64 -0.28 3.62 10.14
CA PHE A 64 -0.77 3.22 11.45
C PHE A 64 -2.31 3.23 11.51
N GLU A 65 -2.95 4.19 10.85
CA GLU A 65 -4.42 4.27 10.77
C GLU A 65 -5.02 3.26 9.79
N ASN A 66 -4.22 2.77 8.83
CA ASN A 66 -4.64 1.84 7.78
C ASN A 66 -3.79 0.56 7.86
N PRO A 67 -4.15 -0.39 8.75
CA PRO A 67 -3.29 -1.53 9.10
C PRO A 67 -3.20 -2.62 8.02
N ASN A 68 -3.81 -2.41 6.84
CA ASN A 68 -3.80 -3.36 5.73
C ASN A 68 -3.83 -2.64 4.38
N LEU A 69 -3.57 -3.40 3.30
CA LEU A 69 -3.47 -2.84 1.94
C LEU A 69 -4.79 -2.24 1.45
N ASP A 70 -5.92 -2.85 1.79
CA ASP A 70 -7.23 -2.35 1.39
C ASP A 70 -7.50 -0.94 1.93
N ALA A 71 -7.19 -0.72 3.20
CA ALA A 71 -7.34 0.56 3.87
C ALA A 71 -6.38 1.62 3.28
N VAL A 72 -5.11 1.24 3.06
CA VAL A 72 -4.12 2.12 2.41
C VAL A 72 -4.57 2.50 1.00
N ALA A 73 -5.10 1.57 0.22
CA ALA A 73 -5.60 1.83 -1.12
C ALA A 73 -6.81 2.78 -1.14
N ASP A 74 -7.73 2.64 -0.19
CA ASP A 74 -8.86 3.56 -0.04
C ASP A 74 -8.39 4.97 0.35
N TYR A 75 -7.44 5.08 1.27
CA TYR A 75 -6.82 6.36 1.65
C TYR A 75 -6.12 7.04 0.47
N LEU A 76 -5.36 6.26 -0.31
CA LEU A 76 -4.69 6.72 -1.53
C LEU A 76 -5.63 7.21 -2.60
N ARG A 77 -6.72 6.47 -2.83
CA ARG A 77 -7.76 6.89 -3.78
C ARG A 77 -8.37 8.22 -3.38
N ALA A 78 -8.64 8.44 -2.09
CA ALA A 78 -9.16 9.71 -1.60
C ALA A 78 -8.18 10.87 -1.83
N ARG A 79 -6.87 10.65 -1.56
CA ARG A 79 -5.84 11.69 -1.71
C ARG A 79 -5.52 12.02 -3.17
N SER A 80 -5.47 11.02 -4.04
CA SER A 80 -5.23 11.20 -5.47
C SER A 80 -6.40 11.88 -6.19
N ALA A 81 -7.65 11.64 -5.75
CA ALA A 81 -8.82 12.33 -6.25
C ALA A 81 -8.85 13.82 -5.84
N ALA A 82 -8.39 14.15 -4.64
CA ALA A 82 -8.36 15.53 -4.12
C ALA A 82 -7.34 16.45 -4.81
N ARG A 83 -6.42 15.88 -5.62
CA ARG A 83 -5.38 16.61 -6.35
C ARG A 83 -5.75 16.92 -7.81
N ARG A 84 -7.01 16.66 -8.20
CA ARG A 84 -7.54 16.96 -9.55
C ARG A 84 -8.16 18.35 -9.65
#